data_AF-A0A8J3BIG9-F1
#
_entry.id   AF-A0A8J3BIG9-F1
#
_cell.length_a   1.000
_cell.length_b   1.000
_cell.length_c   1.000
_cell.angle_alpha   90.00
_cell.angle_beta   90.00
_cell.angle_gamma   90.00
#
_symmetry.space_group_name_H-M   'P 1'
#
loop_
_entity.id
_entity.type
_entity.pdbx_description
1 polymer ?
#
loop_
_entity_poly.entity_id
_entity_poly.type
_entity_poly.pdbx_seq_one_letter_code
_entity_poly.pdbx_strand_id
1 'polypeptide(L)'
;MPKVKDGQEITTKVRARKPTAEVTRDGSPRAKGGAPLTPEAEAALLAEAEAGYDPAILVPRKAPGRPSLSAGGGTSHRINVRVDDEIYEVLQRVARDSGRRPSELVREVLRAAYGPRP
;
A
#
# COMPACT_ATOMS: atom_id res chain seq x y z
N MET A 1 -3.28 -32.97 -3.71
CA MET A 1 -2.87 -33.77 -2.53
C MET A 1 -2.51 -32.84 -1.38
N PRO A 2 -3.23 -32.85 -0.25
CA PRO A 2 -2.94 -31.99 0.90
C PRO A 2 -1.72 -32.48 1.69
N LYS A 3 -0.89 -31.55 2.18
CA LYS A 3 0.26 -31.85 3.07
C LYS A 3 -0.19 -31.81 4.53
N VAL A 4 0.08 -32.89 5.26
CA VAL A 4 -0.25 -33.07 6.68
C VAL A 4 0.98 -32.77 7.53
N LYS A 5 0.84 -31.90 8.53
CA LYS A 5 1.76 -31.82 9.67
C LYS A 5 0.91 -31.63 10.93
N ASP A 6 1.10 -32.50 11.90
CA ASP A 6 0.58 -32.42 13.28
C ASP A 6 -0.94 -32.30 13.43
N GLY A 7 -1.70 -33.27 12.89
CA GLY A 7 -3.00 -33.69 13.44
C GLY A 7 -4.14 -32.66 13.50
N GLN A 8 -4.00 -31.47 12.94
CA GLN A 8 -5.07 -30.47 12.81
C GLN A 8 -5.35 -30.14 11.35
N GLU A 9 -6.61 -30.24 10.96
CA GLU A 9 -7.11 -29.76 9.67
C GLU A 9 -6.91 -28.23 9.55
N ILE A 10 -5.86 -27.81 8.84
CA ILE A 10 -5.73 -26.41 8.42
C ILE A 10 -6.70 -26.12 7.28
N THR A 11 -7.93 -25.78 7.65
CA THR A 11 -8.88 -25.18 6.70
C THR A 11 -8.28 -23.86 6.23
N THR A 12 -7.71 -23.85 5.01
CA THR A 12 -7.19 -22.61 4.43
C THR A 12 -8.39 -21.81 3.96
N LYS A 13 -9.00 -21.03 4.86
CA LYS A 13 -10.01 -20.04 4.48
C LYS A 13 -9.32 -18.99 3.61
N VAL A 14 -9.37 -19.18 2.30
CA VAL A 14 -9.02 -18.15 1.32
C VAL A 14 -10.03 -17.02 1.52
N ARG A 15 -9.63 -15.97 2.23
CA ARG A 15 -10.42 -14.73 2.31
C ARG A 15 -10.53 -14.19 0.88
N ALA A 16 -11.74 -14.19 0.34
CA ALA A 16 -12.05 -13.48 -0.88
C ALA A 16 -11.61 -12.01 -0.72
N ARG A 17 -10.72 -11.54 -1.60
CA ARG A 17 -10.33 -10.14 -1.64
C ARG A 17 -11.54 -9.33 -2.09
N LYS A 18 -11.85 -8.24 -1.38
CA LYS A 18 -12.82 -7.25 -1.88
C LYS A 18 -12.28 -6.64 -3.18
N PRO A 19 -13.09 -6.49 -4.24
CA PRO A 19 -12.67 -5.78 -5.43
C PRO A 19 -12.39 -4.31 -5.05
N THR A 20 -11.16 -3.87 -5.28
CA THR A 20 -10.70 -2.48 -5.10
C THR A 20 -11.11 -1.55 -6.24
N ALA A 21 -12.25 -1.84 -6.90
CA ALA A 21 -12.79 -0.91 -7.87
C ALA A 21 -13.52 0.19 -7.09
N GLU A 22 -13.03 1.43 -7.19
CA GLU A 22 -13.81 2.59 -6.77
C GLU A 22 -14.99 2.72 -7.74
N VAL A 23 -16.17 2.34 -7.26
CA VAL A 23 -17.41 2.32 -8.04
C VAL A 23 -17.97 3.76 -8.13
N THR A 24 -18.34 4.20 -9.32
CA THR A 24 -19.06 5.47 -9.54
C THR A 24 -20.43 5.49 -8.83
N ARG A 25 -21.12 6.64 -8.75
CA ARG A 25 -22.51 6.70 -8.23
C ARG A 25 -23.50 5.87 -9.06
N ASP A 26 -23.16 5.60 -10.32
CA ASP A 26 -23.92 4.78 -11.29
C ASP A 26 -23.51 3.30 -11.31
N GLY A 27 -22.57 2.86 -10.45
CA GLY A 27 -22.22 1.44 -10.33
C GLY A 27 -21.14 0.94 -11.30
N SER A 28 -20.64 1.78 -12.20
CA SER A 28 -19.63 1.41 -13.20
C SER A 28 -18.20 1.41 -12.63
N PRO A 29 -17.33 0.47 -13.07
CA PRO A 29 -15.94 0.41 -12.65
C PRO A 29 -15.16 1.61 -13.21
N ARG A 30 -14.16 2.09 -12.45
CA ARG A 30 -13.27 3.18 -12.85
C ARG A 30 -11.88 2.70 -13.18
N ALA A 31 -11.29 3.30 -14.21
CA ALA A 31 -9.86 3.22 -14.45
C ALA A 31 -9.09 3.93 -13.32
N LYS A 32 -7.78 3.66 -13.21
CA LYS A 32 -6.89 4.26 -12.19
C LYS A 32 -6.90 5.80 -12.17
N GLY A 33 -7.26 6.45 -13.28
CA GLY A 33 -7.41 7.91 -13.40
C GLY A 33 -8.81 8.46 -13.10
N GLY A 34 -9.75 7.61 -12.67
CA GLY A 34 -11.14 8.01 -12.38
C GLY A 34 -12.07 8.04 -13.60
N ALA A 35 -11.57 7.77 -14.81
CA ALA A 35 -12.37 7.66 -16.02
C ALA A 35 -13.29 6.42 -15.95
N PRO A 36 -14.55 6.52 -16.42
CA PRO A 36 -15.47 5.39 -16.46
C PRO A 36 -14.95 4.34 -17.44
N LEU A 37 -15.03 3.07 -17.04
CA LEU A 37 -14.68 1.95 -17.89
C LEU A 37 -15.95 1.52 -18.65
N THR A 38 -16.08 1.96 -19.91
CA THR A 38 -17.23 1.61 -20.75
C THR A 38 -17.00 0.25 -21.43
N PRO A 39 -18.06 -0.45 -21.89
CA PRO A 39 -17.92 -1.72 -22.61
C PRO A 39 -17.01 -1.62 -23.84
N GLU A 40 -17.02 -0.47 -24.53
CA GLU A 40 -16.14 -0.21 -25.66
C GLU A 40 -14.68 -0.09 -25.23
N ALA A 41 -14.43 0.56 -24.09
CA ALA A 41 -13.09 0.65 -23.51
C ALA A 41 -12.58 -0.73 -23.06
N GLU A 42 -13.45 -1.57 -22.50
CA GLU A 42 -13.12 -2.96 -22.14
C GLU A 42 -12.74 -3.78 -23.37
N ALA A 43 -13.55 -3.70 -24.44
CA ALA A 43 -13.27 -4.41 -25.69
C ALA A 43 -11.96 -3.96 -26.34
N ALA A 44 -11.67 -2.66 -26.32
CA ALA A 44 -10.42 -2.11 -26.84
C ALA A 44 -9.20 -2.59 -26.03
N LEU A 45 -9.29 -2.58 -24.70
CA LEU A 45 -8.22 -3.06 -23.81
C LEU A 45 -7.98 -4.56 -23.96
N LEU A 46 -9.04 -5.34 -24.21
CA LEU A 46 -8.92 -6.77 -24.46
C LEU A 46 -8.18 -7.03 -25.78
N ALA A 47 -8.59 -6.35 -26.86
CA ALA A 47 -7.93 -6.47 -28.17
C ALA A 47 -6.45 -6.04 -28.10
N GLU A 48 -6.13 -4.98 -27.36
CA GLU A 48 -4.75 -4.54 -27.12
C GLU A 48 -3.93 -5.61 -26.38
N ALA A 49 -4.51 -6.25 -25.37
CA ALA A 49 -3.83 -7.31 -24.62
C ALA A 49 -3.57 -8.56 -25.47
N GLU A 50 -4.51 -8.94 -26.33
CA GLU A 50 -4.38 -10.08 -27.25
C GLU A 50 -3.39 -9.82 -28.38
N ALA A 51 -3.28 -8.57 -28.85
CA ALA A 51 -2.30 -8.17 -29.87
C ALA A 51 -0.84 -8.28 -29.38
N GLY A 52 -0.64 -8.21 -28.06
CA GLY A 52 0.68 -8.21 -27.42
C GLY A 52 1.37 -6.85 -27.47
N TYR A 53 2.31 -6.62 -26.55
CA TYR A 53 3.07 -5.38 -26.45
C TYR A 53 4.48 -5.57 -27.02
N ASP A 54 4.95 -4.63 -27.84
CA ASP A 54 6.34 -4.59 -28.30
C ASP A 54 7.27 -4.19 -27.13
N PRO A 55 8.19 -5.07 -26.67
CA PRO A 55 9.10 -4.76 -25.59
C PRO A 55 10.02 -3.56 -25.85
N ALA A 56 10.31 -3.24 -27.13
CA ALA A 56 11.23 -2.17 -27.49
C ALA A 56 10.67 -0.77 -27.19
N ILE A 57 9.35 -0.61 -27.13
CA ILE A 57 8.68 0.66 -26.83
C ILE A 57 8.25 0.79 -25.36
N LEU A 58 8.37 -0.29 -24.58
CA LEU A 58 8.06 -0.25 -23.15
C LEU A 58 9.10 0.58 -22.42
N VAL A 59 8.65 1.66 -21.77
CA VAL A 59 9.53 2.49 -20.93
C VAL A 59 10.05 1.65 -19.77
N PRO A 60 11.37 1.40 -19.67
CA PRO A 60 11.94 0.67 -18.56
C PRO A 60 11.66 1.42 -17.27
N ARG A 61 11.13 0.75 -16.24
CA ARG A 61 11.05 1.34 -14.91
C ARG A 61 12.47 1.67 -14.46
N LYS A 62 12.76 2.96 -14.25
CA LYS A 62 14.07 3.48 -13.81
C LYS A 62 14.63 2.84 -12.53
N ALA A 63 13.79 2.13 -11.77
CA ALA A 63 14.23 1.25 -10.70
C ALA A 63 13.31 0.01 -10.65
N PRO A 64 13.85 -1.23 -10.63
CA PRO A 64 13.05 -2.38 -10.28
C PRO A 64 12.62 -2.27 -8.80
N GLY A 65 11.31 -2.25 -8.54
CA GLY A 65 10.74 -2.32 -7.18
C GLY A 65 9.87 -1.13 -6.78
N ARG A 66 9.33 -1.22 -5.55
CA ARG A 66 8.56 -0.14 -4.91
C ARG A 66 9.52 1.00 -4.55
N PRO A 67 9.19 2.27 -4.83
CA PRO A 67 10.00 3.40 -4.40
C PRO A 67 10.35 3.31 -2.92
N SER A 68 11.60 3.63 -2.57
CA SER A 68 11.99 3.73 -1.17
C SER A 68 11.16 4.80 -0.45
N LEU A 69 10.89 4.57 0.84
CA LEU A 69 10.26 5.57 1.71
C LEU A 69 11.21 6.73 2.05
N SER A 70 12.51 6.58 1.86
CA SER A 70 13.42 7.70 1.90
C SER A 70 13.33 8.45 0.57
N ALA A 71 13.13 9.76 0.62
CA ALA A 71 13.01 10.61 -0.58
C ALA A 71 14.31 10.67 -1.44
N GLY A 72 15.42 10.14 -0.94
CA GLY A 72 16.60 9.74 -1.72
C GLY A 72 16.81 8.23 -1.58
N GLY A 73 17.53 7.56 -2.48
CA GLY A 73 17.64 6.10 -2.59
C GLY A 73 18.30 5.35 -1.42
N GLY A 74 17.85 5.54 -0.19
CA GLY A 74 18.31 4.89 1.03
C GLY A 74 17.35 3.83 1.56
N THR A 75 17.79 3.13 2.60
CA THR A 75 17.03 2.09 3.30
C THR A 75 16.17 2.68 4.41
N SER A 76 14.89 2.32 4.47
CA SER A 76 14.04 2.65 5.62
C SER A 76 14.34 1.67 6.76
N HIS A 77 15.09 2.11 7.77
CA HIS A 77 15.37 1.29 8.95
C HIS A 77 14.13 1.16 9.83
N ARG A 78 13.90 -0.05 10.38
CA ARG A 78 12.87 -0.30 11.38
C ARG A 78 13.48 -0.13 12.77
N ILE A 79 12.82 0.65 13.62
CA ILE A 79 13.18 0.81 15.03
C ILE A 79 12.01 0.28 15.86
N ASN A 80 12.28 -0.64 16.77
CA ASN A 80 11.31 -1.09 17.78
C ASN A 80 11.75 -0.51 19.13
N VAL A 81 10.91 0.31 19.77
CA VAL A 81 11.18 0.95 21.06
C VAL A 81 10.15 0.45 22.06
N ARG A 82 10.61 0.12 23.29
CA ARG A 82 9.71 -0.12 24.43
C ARG A 82 9.50 1.20 25.16
N VAL A 83 8.25 1.49 25.46
CA VAL A 83 7.82 2.68 26.21
C VAL A 83 6.98 2.19 27.39
N ASP A 84 6.87 3.02 28.44
CA ASP A 84 5.92 2.78 29.52
C ASP A 84 4.47 2.99 29.06
N ASP A 85 3.54 2.58 29.93
CA ASP A 85 2.10 2.59 29.65
C ASP A 85 1.57 4.02 29.46
N GLU A 86 2.08 5.00 30.21
CA GLU A 86 1.66 6.40 30.12
C GLU A 86 1.99 6.99 28.75
N ILE A 87 3.22 6.80 28.28
CA ILE A 87 3.64 7.26 26.94
C ILE A 87 2.84 6.57 25.86
N TYR A 88 2.57 5.26 26.01
CA TYR A 88 1.77 4.52 25.05
C TYR A 88 0.34 5.07 24.96
N GLU A 89 -0.31 5.33 26.08
CA GLU A 89 -1.67 5.88 26.14
C GLU A 89 -1.75 7.27 25.53
N VAL A 90 -0.79 8.16 25.88
CA VAL A 90 -0.70 9.51 25.31
C VAL A 90 -0.55 9.44 23.80
N LEU A 91 0.37 8.60 23.31
CA LEU A 91 0.63 8.47 21.87
C LEU A 91 -0.61 7.95 21.12
N GLN A 92 -1.33 6.99 21.68
CA GLN A 92 -2.55 6.43 21.09
C GLN A 92 -3.69 7.44 21.07
N ARG A 93 -3.85 8.24 22.13
CA ARG A 93 -4.84 9.33 22.19
C ARG A 93 -4.56 10.37 21.12
N VAL A 94 -3.34 10.90 21.06
CA VAL A 94 -2.95 11.92 20.07
C VAL A 94 -3.08 11.39 18.64
N ALA A 95 -2.71 10.14 18.39
CA ALA A 95 -2.87 9.50 17.08
C ALA A 95 -4.33 9.44 16.64
N ARG A 96 -5.24 9.09 17.56
CA ARG A 96 -6.69 9.04 17.29
C ARG A 96 -7.25 10.43 17.00
N ASP A 97 -6.94 11.40 17.85
CA ASP A 97 -7.50 12.76 17.77
C ASP A 97 -7.01 13.50 16.52
N SER A 98 -5.76 13.27 16.13
CA SER A 98 -5.16 13.88 14.93
C SER A 98 -5.40 13.10 13.63
N GLY A 99 -5.93 11.86 13.71
CA GLY A 99 -6.04 10.97 12.55
C GLY A 99 -4.70 10.52 11.96
N ARG A 100 -3.60 10.63 12.73
CA ARG A 100 -2.23 10.36 12.28
C ARG A 100 -1.69 9.07 12.87
N ARG A 101 -0.66 8.51 12.25
CA ARG A 101 -0.05 7.27 12.75
C ARG A 101 0.92 7.57 13.90
N PRO A 102 1.02 6.71 14.93
CA PRO A 102 2.03 6.84 15.98
C PRO A 102 3.45 7.07 15.46
N SER A 103 3.84 6.35 14.40
CA SER A 103 5.17 6.51 13.76
C SER A 103 5.41 7.86 13.11
N GLU A 104 4.36 8.60 12.72
CA GLU A 104 4.48 9.94 12.15
C GLU A 104 4.71 10.97 13.25
N LEU A 105 3.95 10.85 14.35
CA LEU A 105 4.11 11.67 15.54
C LEU A 105 5.51 11.53 16.14
N VAL A 106 5.99 10.28 16.29
CA VAL A 106 7.36 10.03 16.79
C VAL A 106 8.41 10.64 15.87
N ARG A 107 8.25 10.53 14.55
CA ARG A 107 9.19 11.13 13.59
C ARG A 107 9.22 12.64 13.65
N GLU A 108 8.07 13.27 13.86
CA GLU A 108 7.95 14.71 14.04
C GLU A 108 8.64 15.18 15.31
N VAL A 109 8.37 14.53 16.45
CA VAL A 109 9.02 14.84 17.73
C VAL A 109 10.53 14.71 17.62
N LEU A 110 11.03 13.61 17.02
CA LEU A 110 12.47 13.42 16.83
C LEU A 110 13.09 14.48 15.92
N ARG A 111 12.38 14.90 14.87
CA ARG A 111 12.85 15.97 13.97
C ARG A 111 12.83 17.34 14.65
N ALA A 112 11.85 17.62 15.51
CA ALA A 112 11.79 18.87 16.25
C ALA A 112 12.87 18.94 17.34
N ALA A 113 13.12 17.82 18.04
CA ALA A 113 14.10 17.75 19.12
C ALA A 113 15.55 17.67 18.62
N TYR A 114 15.79 16.93 17.54
CA TYR A 114 17.14 16.55 17.08
C TYR A 114 17.37 16.75 15.57
N GLY A 115 16.42 17.37 14.85
CA GLY A 115 16.63 17.72 13.45
C GLY A 115 17.74 18.76 13.29
N PRO A 116 18.27 18.92 12.07
CA PRO A 116 19.24 19.96 11.78
C PRO A 116 18.64 21.32 12.18
N ARG A 117 19.27 21.99 13.13
CA ARG A 117 18.97 23.39 13.42
C ARG A 117 19.51 24.23 12.27
N PRO A 118 18.82 25.33 11.90
CA PRO A 118 19.34 26.26 10.90
C PRO A 118 20.70 26.83 11.30
#